data_AF-A0AA49JHR4-F1
#
_entry.id   AF-A0AA49JHR4-F1
#
_cell.length_a   1.000
_cell.length_b   1.000
_cell.length_c   1.000
_cell.angle_alpha   90.00
_cell.angle_beta   90.00
_cell.angle_gamma   90.00
#
_symmetry.space_group_name_H-M   'P 1'
#
loop_
_entity.id
_entity.type
_entity.pdbx_description
1 polymer ?
#
loop_
_entity_poly.entity_id
_entity_poly.type
_entity_poly.pdbx_seq_one_letter_code
_entity_poly.pdbx_strand_id
1 'polypeptide(L)'
;MKKDIGRNDPCYCGSGKKYKNCHMGKESSGINNNKNLMYITIMIVIVAIAGFSIYYNAQQTPVQNTNSQSTPVPPPPGEAPPGKVWSSAHGHWHDK
;
A
#
# COMPACT_ATOMS: atom_id res chain seq x y z
N MET A 1 -39.92 28.01 15.23
CA MET A 1 -38.75 27.08 15.15
C MET A 1 -38.77 26.47 13.76
N LYS A 2 -37.87 26.85 12.85
CA LYS A 2 -37.72 26.15 11.57
C LYS A 2 -37.11 24.79 11.87
N LYS A 3 -37.80 23.72 11.50
CA LYS A 3 -37.28 22.36 11.66
C LYS A 3 -36.25 22.16 10.56
N ASP A 4 -34.97 22.26 10.92
CA ASP A 4 -33.88 22.00 9.99
C ASP A 4 -33.88 20.50 9.67
N ILE A 5 -34.39 20.15 8.50
CA ILE A 5 -34.36 18.78 7.99
C ILE A 5 -32.90 18.39 7.74
N GLY A 6 -32.44 17.34 8.42
CA GLY A 6 -31.07 16.87 8.34
C GLY A 6 -30.73 16.36 6.93
N ARG A 7 -29.48 16.55 6.51
CA ARG A 7 -28.98 16.12 5.19
C ARG A 7 -29.27 14.64 4.88
N ASN A 8 -29.26 13.79 5.91
CA ASN A 8 -29.51 12.35 5.79
C ASN A 8 -30.96 11.92 6.07
N ASP A 9 -31.84 12.83 6.49
CA ASP A 9 -33.23 12.51 6.87
C ASP A 9 -34.09 12.17 5.64
N PRO A 10 -35.21 11.43 5.81
CA PRO A 10 -36.18 11.20 4.75
C PRO A 10 -36.69 12.52 4.17
N CYS A 11 -36.69 12.63 2.85
CA CYS A 11 -37.12 13.85 2.19
C CYS A 11 -38.63 14.08 2.37
N TYR A 12 -39.01 15.33 2.64
CA TYR A 12 -40.41 15.72 2.88
C TYR A 12 -41.34 15.54 1.67
N CYS A 13 -40.81 15.29 0.47
CA CYS A 13 -41.60 15.13 -0.75
C CYS A 13 -42.24 13.74 -0.91
N GLY A 14 -42.10 12.85 0.09
CA GLY A 14 -42.67 11.50 0.05
C GLY A 14 -41.94 10.51 -0.87
N SER A 15 -40.77 10.88 -1.43
CA SER A 15 -40.01 10.01 -2.33
C SER A 15 -39.32 8.82 -1.66
N GLY A 16 -39.28 8.78 -0.32
CA GLY A 16 -38.50 7.79 0.45
C GLY A 16 -36.98 7.95 0.37
N LYS A 17 -36.46 8.91 -0.42
CA LYS A 17 -35.03 9.17 -0.57
C LYS A 17 -34.52 10.10 0.55
N LYS A 18 -33.23 10.02 0.90
CA LYS A 18 -32.57 10.96 1.82
C LYS A 18 -32.61 12.39 1.25
N TYR A 19 -32.75 13.41 2.10
CA TYR A 19 -32.88 14.81 1.70
C TYR A 19 -31.73 15.26 0.76
N LYS A 20 -30.48 14.88 1.05
CA LYS A 20 -29.29 15.07 0.18
C LYS A 20 -29.34 14.50 -1.23
N ASN A 21 -30.16 13.47 -1.44
CA ASN A 21 -30.28 12.77 -2.71
C ASN A 21 -31.60 13.12 -3.42
N CYS A 22 -32.38 14.06 -2.87
CA CYS A 22 -33.65 14.46 -3.43
C CYS A 22 -33.73 15.98 -3.64
N HIS A 23 -33.93 16.76 -2.58
CA HIS A 23 -34.17 18.21 -2.68
C HIS A 23 -32.99 19.07 -2.20
N MET A 24 -32.01 18.49 -1.51
CA MET A 24 -30.75 19.15 -1.18
C MET A 24 -29.69 18.82 -2.25
N GLY A 25 -30.10 18.89 -3.52
CA GLY A 25 -29.31 18.53 -4.69
C GLY A 25 -27.85 18.91 -4.49
N LYS A 26 -26.96 17.93 -4.69
CA LYS A 26 -25.53 18.20 -4.62
C LYS A 26 -25.26 19.37 -5.57
N GLU A 27 -24.70 20.44 -5.04
CA GLU A 27 -23.57 21.07 -5.70
C GLU A 27 -22.58 19.94 -6.00
N SER A 28 -22.77 19.30 -7.15
CA SER A 28 -21.79 18.40 -7.71
C SER A 28 -20.55 19.26 -7.81
N SER A 29 -19.51 18.92 -7.05
CA SER A 29 -18.14 19.31 -7.34
C SER A 29 -18.04 19.35 -8.85
N GLY A 30 -17.91 20.57 -9.40
CA GLY A 30 -18.18 20.81 -10.81
C GLY A 30 -17.36 19.84 -11.64
N ILE A 31 -18.00 18.76 -12.11
CA ILE A 31 -17.48 17.97 -13.20
C ILE A 31 -17.75 18.86 -14.40
N ASN A 32 -16.84 19.81 -14.59
CA ASN A 32 -16.72 20.50 -15.83
C ASN A 32 -16.45 19.43 -16.89
N ASN A 33 -17.34 19.35 -17.85
CA ASN A 33 -17.28 18.53 -19.05
C ASN A 33 -16.23 19.04 -20.05
N ASN A 34 -15.28 19.86 -19.59
CA ASN A 34 -14.09 20.22 -20.35
C ASN A 34 -13.17 18.99 -20.38
N LYS A 35 -13.40 18.15 -21.39
CA LYS A 35 -12.59 16.96 -21.67
C LYS A 35 -11.09 17.27 -21.60
N ASN A 36 -10.67 18.48 -21.99
CA ASN A 36 -9.29 18.93 -21.88
C ASN A 36 -8.78 19.00 -20.42
N LEU A 37 -9.56 19.53 -19.47
CA LEU A 37 -9.14 19.52 -18.06
C LEU A 37 -9.17 18.10 -17.49
N MET A 38 -10.15 17.28 -17.88
CA MET A 38 -10.16 15.86 -17.53
C MET A 38 -8.89 15.16 -18.02
N TYR A 39 -8.47 15.37 -19.28
CA TYR A 39 -7.23 14.82 -19.81
C TYR A 39 -5.99 15.39 -19.13
N ILE A 40 -5.94 16.70 -18.85
CA ILE A 40 -4.82 17.32 -18.13
C ILE A 40 -4.67 16.72 -16.72
N THR A 41 -5.76 16.59 -15.97
CA THR A 41 -5.75 15.98 -14.63
C THR A 41 -5.33 14.52 -14.70
N ILE A 42 -5.85 13.75 -15.66
CA ILE A 42 -5.47 12.35 -15.87
C ILE A 42 -3.97 12.24 -16.21
N MET A 43 -3.45 13.11 -17.09
CA MET A 43 -2.04 13.10 -17.48
C MET A 43 -1.11 13.43 -16.30
N ILE A 44 -1.47 14.42 -15.47
CA ILE A 44 -0.69 14.75 -14.27
C ILE A 44 -0.65 13.56 -13.31
N VAL A 45 -1.79 12.88 -13.10
CA VAL A 45 -1.86 11.70 -12.23
C VAL A 45 -1.03 10.55 -12.79
N ILE A 46 -1.08 10.30 -14.10
CA ILE A 46 -0.27 9.25 -14.75
C ILE A 46 1.22 9.54 -14.59
N VAL A 47 1.66 10.78 -14.83
CA VAL A 47 3.07 11.18 -14.68
C VAL A 47 3.52 11.06 -13.22
N ALA A 48 2.67 11.42 -12.26
CA ALA A 48 2.96 11.27 -10.84
C ALA A 48 3.10 9.79 -10.44
N ILE A 49 2.20 8.91 -10.90
CA ILE A 49 2.25 7.47 -10.62
C ILE A 49 3.49 6.83 -11.25
N ALA A 50 3.82 7.18 -12.51
CA ALA A 50 5.01 6.68 -13.19
C ALA A 50 6.29 7.15 -12.50
N GLY A 51 6.38 8.44 -12.16
CA GLY A 51 7.52 9.01 -11.43
C GLY A 51 7.68 8.40 -10.04
N PHE A 52 6.59 8.23 -9.30
CA PHE A 52 6.57 7.55 -8.02
C PHE A 52 7.06 6.10 -8.18
N SER A 53 6.54 5.34 -9.14
CA SER A 53 6.98 3.97 -9.41
C SER A 53 8.48 3.88 -9.71
N ILE A 54 9.01 4.78 -10.54
CA ILE A 54 10.45 4.85 -10.84
C ILE A 54 11.25 5.21 -9.57
N TYR A 55 10.79 6.17 -8.77
CA TYR A 55 11.42 6.56 -7.52
C TYR A 55 11.48 5.40 -6.50
N TYR A 56 10.40 4.65 -6.34
CA TYR A 56 10.39 3.47 -5.45
C TYR A 56 11.22 2.31 -6.01
N ASN A 57 11.24 2.11 -7.33
CA ASN A 57 12.13 1.11 -7.94
C ASN A 57 13.60 1.51 -7.82
N ALA A 58 13.95 2.79 -7.93
CA ALA A 58 15.31 3.26 -7.67
C ALA A 58 15.74 3.09 -6.20
N GLN A 59 14.77 3.02 -5.28
CA GLN A 59 15.00 2.68 -3.87
C GLN A 59 15.01 1.17 -3.59
N GLN A 60 14.66 0.32 -4.56
CA GLN A 60 15.03 -1.08 -4.49
C GLN A 60 16.55 -1.13 -4.70
N THR A 61 17.29 -0.98 -3.60
CA THR A 61 18.60 -1.62 -3.50
C THR A 61 18.45 -3.03 -4.06
N PRO A 62 19.39 -3.54 -4.88
CA PRO A 62 19.42 -4.95 -5.14
C PRO A 62 19.66 -5.60 -3.78
N VAL A 63 18.59 -5.99 -3.09
CA VAL A 63 18.63 -7.13 -2.22
C VAL A 63 18.94 -8.25 -3.19
N GLN A 64 20.24 -8.44 -3.42
CA GLN A 64 20.74 -9.62 -4.06
C GLN A 64 19.97 -10.74 -3.38
N ASN A 65 19.19 -11.48 -4.16
CA ASN A 65 19.05 -12.89 -3.89
C ASN A 65 20.49 -13.40 -3.84
N THR A 66 21.11 -13.28 -2.66
CA THR A 66 22.29 -14.03 -2.30
C THR A 66 21.76 -15.44 -2.25
N ASN A 67 21.74 -16.07 -3.42
CA ASN A 67 22.00 -17.49 -3.51
C ASN A 67 23.27 -17.65 -2.68
N SER A 68 23.06 -18.05 -1.43
CA SER A 68 24.04 -17.91 -0.38
C SER A 68 25.15 -18.84 -0.79
N GLN A 69 26.20 -18.27 -1.37
CA GLN A 69 27.46 -18.96 -1.53
C GLN A 69 27.93 -19.19 -0.11
N SER A 70 27.50 -20.32 0.43
CA SER A 70 27.77 -20.81 1.77
C SER A 70 29.27 -21.00 1.87
N THR A 71 29.98 -19.94 2.23
CA THR A 71 31.35 -20.05 2.65
C THR A 71 31.34 -20.96 3.89
N PRO A 72 32.13 -22.05 3.90
CA PRO A 72 32.21 -22.91 5.06
C PRO A 72 32.68 -22.09 6.28
N VAL A 73 31.80 -21.92 7.26
CA VAL A 73 32.15 -21.25 8.52
C VAL A 73 32.88 -22.27 9.40
N PRO A 74 34.13 -22.02 9.82
CA PRO A 74 34.83 -22.92 10.73
C PRO A 74 34.19 -22.86 12.14
N PRO A 75 34.22 -23.96 12.92
CA PRO A 75 33.72 -23.95 14.28
C PRO A 75 34.55 -23.02 15.17
N PRO A 76 33.97 -22.48 16.26
CA PRO A 76 34.73 -21.71 17.24
C PRO A 76 35.85 -22.56 17.87
N PRO A 77 36.98 -21.94 18.26
CA PRO A 77 38.06 -22.66 18.95
C PRO A 77 37.57 -23.30 20.26
N GLY A 78 37.69 -24.62 20.39
CA GLY A 78 37.26 -25.37 21.57
C GLY A 78 36.84 -26.80 21.24
N GLU A 79 36.65 -27.64 22.27
CA GLU A 79 36.10 -28.99 22.10
C GLU A 79 34.60 -28.92 21.75
N ALA A 80 34.15 -29.84 20.89
CA ALA A 80 32.74 -29.92 20.52
C ALA A 80 31.86 -30.29 21.73
N PRO A 81 30.68 -29.67 21.90
CA PRO A 81 29.74 -30.08 22.94
C PRO A 81 29.38 -31.57 22.81
N PRO A 82 29.25 -32.32 23.92
CA PRO A 82 28.90 -33.74 23.88
C PRO A 82 27.58 -33.97 23.13
N GLY A 83 27.64 -34.78 22.08
CA GLY A 83 26.46 -35.14 21.28
C GLY A 83 26.08 -34.13 20.18
N LYS A 84 26.88 -33.09 19.93
CA LYS A 84 26.60 -32.11 18.86
C LYS A 84 27.56 -32.20 17.68
N VAL A 85 27.05 -31.89 16.48
CA VAL A 85 27.79 -31.82 15.21
C VAL A 85 27.74 -30.40 14.64
N TRP A 86 28.84 -29.94 14.04
CA TRP A 86 28.96 -28.59 13.49
C TRP A 86 28.42 -28.53 12.05
N SER A 87 27.51 -27.60 11.77
CA SER A 87 27.04 -27.29 10.42
C SER A 87 27.80 -26.12 9.81
N SER A 88 28.85 -26.41 9.05
CA SER A 88 29.67 -25.38 8.37
C SER A 88 28.87 -24.49 7.39
N ALA A 89 27.72 -24.95 6.90
CA ALA A 89 26.85 -24.20 6.01
C ALA A 89 26.08 -23.07 6.72
N HIS A 90 25.79 -23.22 8.00
CA HIS A 90 24.89 -22.34 8.76
C HIS A 90 25.47 -21.86 10.09
N GLY A 91 26.73 -22.17 10.38
CA GLY A 91 27.45 -21.64 11.55
C GLY A 91 26.86 -22.02 12.91
N HIS A 92 26.24 -23.20 13.06
CA HIS A 92 25.67 -23.64 14.34
C HIS A 92 25.82 -25.14 14.60
N TRP A 93 25.68 -25.51 15.87
CA TRP A 93 25.67 -26.90 16.33
C TRP A 93 24.29 -27.53 16.18
N HIS A 94 24.21 -28.76 15.68
CA HIS A 94 23.03 -29.60 15.73
C HIS A 94 23.24 -30.76 16.69
N ASP A 95 22.15 -31.25 17.26
CA ASP A 95 22.17 -32.51 18.00
C ASP A 95 22.27 -33.70 17.03
N LYS A 96 22.98 -34.75 17.44
CA LYS A 96 23.11 -35.99 16.67
C LYS A 96 21.82 -36.79 16.61
#